data_AF-A0AB36CMJ1-F1
#
_entry.id   AF-A0AB36CMJ1-F1
#
_cell.length_a   1.000
_cell.length_b   1.000
_cell.length_c   1.000
_cell.angle_alpha   90.00
_cell.angle_beta   90.00
_cell.angle_gamma   90.00
#
_symmetry.space_group_name_H-M   'P 1'
#
loop_
_entity.id
_entity.type
_entity.pdbx_description
1 polymer ?
#
loop_
_entity_poly.entity_id
_entity_poly.type
_entity_poly.pdbx_seq_one_letter_code
_entity_poly.pdbx_strand_id
1 'polypeptide(L)'
;MSVKDQRLSRQGKFAWPIPEVVIILIAAASFVLFPEGEYFDINTFSGMMLASAVISLPIGIPLLYSKVGFIWFDFAYVVAGVLMYRYILGLPDGAYIGEGLILLLGIACVISGGSHTLRRMLVSAREKRASSHHRG
;
A
#
# COMPACT_ATOMS: atom_id res chain seq x y z
N MET A 1 5.67 27.60 7.47
CA MET A 1 5.12 26.35 8.03
C MET A 1 5.93 25.20 7.44
N SER A 2 6.62 24.39 8.25
CA SER A 2 7.46 23.30 7.74
C SER A 2 6.62 22.21 7.06
N VAL A 3 7.13 21.61 5.98
CA VAL A 3 6.47 20.52 5.24
C VAL A 3 6.18 19.33 6.16
N LYS A 4 6.99 19.13 7.20
CA LYS A 4 6.81 18.09 8.23
C LYS A 4 5.53 18.24 9.04
N ASP A 5 5.05 19.46 9.22
CA ASP A 5 3.84 19.79 9.97
C ASP A 5 2.58 19.81 9.09
N GLN A 6 2.74 19.74 7.77
CA GLN A 6 1.63 19.65 6.84
C GLN A 6 1.07 18.23 6.79
N ARG A 7 -0.25 18.13 6.53
CA ARG A 7 -0.92 16.86 6.25
C ARG A 7 -0.62 16.44 4.81
N LEU A 8 -0.51 15.13 4.56
CA LEU A 8 -0.27 14.59 3.21
C LEU A 8 -1.35 15.05 2.22
N SER A 9 -2.61 15.15 2.67
CA SER A 9 -3.74 15.65 1.85
C SER A 9 -3.55 17.06 1.29
N ARG A 10 -2.69 17.89 1.91
CA ARG A 10 -2.38 19.25 1.42
C ARG A 10 -1.26 19.29 0.39
N GLN A 11 -0.64 18.14 0.06
CA GLN A 11 0.49 18.06 -0.87
C GLN A 11 0.09 17.74 -2.32
N GLY A 12 -1.19 17.88 -2.65
CA GLY A 12 -1.70 17.80 -4.03
C GLY A 12 -1.38 16.47 -4.69
N LYS A 13 -0.41 16.45 -5.62
CA LYS A 13 -0.01 15.26 -6.39
C LYS A 13 0.47 14.09 -5.51
N PHE A 14 1.02 14.37 -4.33
CA PHE A 14 1.44 13.32 -3.38
C PHE A 14 0.28 12.77 -2.53
N ALA A 15 -0.92 13.37 -2.59
CA ALA A 15 -2.11 12.80 -1.96
C ALA A 15 -2.80 11.73 -2.83
N TRP A 16 -2.36 11.58 -4.08
CA TRP A 16 -2.94 10.59 -4.98
C TRP A 16 -2.42 9.18 -4.69
N PRO A 17 -3.30 8.16 -4.71
CA PRO A 17 -2.93 6.77 -4.52
C PRO A 17 -2.27 6.17 -5.77
N ILE A 18 -1.22 6.82 -6.30
CA ILE A 18 -0.55 6.43 -7.55
C ILE A 18 0.01 5.00 -7.45
N PRO A 19 0.77 4.62 -6.40
CA PRO A 19 1.26 3.24 -6.26
C PRO A 19 0.13 2.20 -6.24
N GLU A 20 -0.96 2.48 -5.54
CA GLU A 20 -2.12 1.59 -5.46
C GLU A 20 -2.79 1.43 -6.84
N VAL A 21 -2.95 2.52 -7.60
CA VAL A 21 -3.47 2.48 -8.97
C VAL A 21 -2.55 1.70 -9.91
N VAL A 22 -1.23 1.85 -9.77
CA VAL A 22 -0.26 1.08 -10.57
C VAL A 22 -0.37 -0.41 -10.27
N ILE A 23 -0.51 -0.80 -9.00
CA ILE A 23 -0.71 -2.20 -8.61
C ILE A 23 -2.02 -2.74 -9.19
N ILE A 24 -3.11 -1.97 -9.17
CA ILE A 24 -4.39 -2.35 -9.80
C ILE A 24 -4.19 -2.61 -11.29
N LEU A 25 -3.50 -1.73 -12.01
CA LEU A 25 -3.27 -1.89 -13.45
C LEU A 25 -2.42 -3.12 -13.78
N ILE A 26 -1.35 -3.36 -13.01
CA ILE A 26 -0.48 -4.53 -13.21
C ILE A 26 -1.25 -5.82 -12.90
N ALA A 27 -2.01 -5.85 -11.82
CA ALA A 27 -2.81 -7.01 -11.44
C ALA A 27 -3.92 -7.28 -12.46
N ALA A 28 -4.61 -6.26 -12.95
CA ALA A 28 -5.64 -6.39 -13.99
C ALA A 28 -5.04 -6.87 -15.32
N ALA A 29 -3.90 -6.31 -15.74
CA ALA A 29 -3.20 -6.76 -16.94
C ALA A 29 -2.76 -8.24 -16.80
N SER A 30 -2.21 -8.61 -15.65
CA SER A 30 -1.78 -9.99 -15.39
C SER A 30 -2.96 -10.97 -15.38
N PHE A 31 -4.09 -10.57 -14.78
CA PHE A 31 -5.32 -11.37 -14.77
C PHE A 31 -5.88 -11.62 -16.17
N VAL A 32 -5.78 -10.64 -17.08
CA VAL A 32 -6.27 -10.76 -18.46
C VAL A 32 -5.28 -11.52 -19.35
N LEU A 33 -3.97 -11.30 -19.18
CA LEU A 33 -2.93 -11.89 -20.02
C LEU A 33 -2.61 -13.34 -19.67
N PHE A 34 -2.86 -13.77 -18.43
CA PHE A 34 -2.62 -15.13 -17.96
C PHE A 34 -3.94 -15.82 -17.60
N PRO A 35 -4.63 -16.42 -18.57
CA PRO A 35 -5.92 -17.07 -18.34
C PRO A 35 -5.80 -18.29 -17.40
N GLU A 36 -6.82 -18.51 -16.57
CA GLU A 36 -6.86 -19.58 -15.56
C GLU A 36 -6.58 -20.98 -16.12
N GLY A 37 -6.98 -21.24 -17.37
CA GLY A 37 -6.84 -22.56 -17.98
C GLY A 37 -5.39 -23.04 -18.14
N GLU A 38 -4.43 -22.13 -18.28
CA GLU A 38 -3.01 -22.46 -18.42
C GLU A 38 -2.16 -21.96 -17.23
N TYR A 39 -2.63 -20.92 -16.53
CA TYR A 39 -1.86 -20.22 -15.51
C TYR A 39 -2.68 -20.01 -14.22
N PHE A 40 -3.26 -21.07 -13.68
CA PHE A 40 -4.13 -21.03 -12.50
C PHE A 40 -3.51 -20.28 -11.31
N ASP A 41 -2.26 -20.56 -10.95
CA ASP A 41 -1.58 -19.93 -9.80
C ASP A 41 -1.37 -18.42 -10.01
N ILE A 42 -0.93 -18.03 -11.21
CA ILE A 42 -0.65 -16.63 -11.56
C ILE A 42 -1.97 -15.84 -11.64
N ASN A 43 -3.02 -16.44 -12.20
CA ASN A 43 -4.32 -15.82 -12.30
C ASN A 43 -4.94 -15.61 -10.91
N THR A 44 -4.91 -16.65 -10.07
CA THR A 44 -5.41 -16.60 -8.67
C THR A 44 -4.66 -15.54 -7.86
N PHE A 45 -3.32 -15.52 -7.96
CA PHE A 45 -2.49 -14.51 -7.31
C PHE A 45 -2.81 -13.09 -7.82
N SER A 46 -3.00 -12.93 -9.13
CA SER A 46 -3.35 -11.64 -9.74
C SER A 46 -4.72 -11.16 -9.26
N GLY A 47 -5.71 -12.06 -9.15
CA GLY A 47 -7.04 -11.77 -8.60
C GLY A 47 -6.97 -11.33 -7.13
N MET A 48 -6.19 -12.03 -6.31
CA MET A 48 -5.95 -11.64 -4.92
C MET A 48 -5.28 -10.28 -4.79
N MET A 49 -4.26 -10.00 -5.61
CA MET A 49 -3.56 -8.72 -5.63
C MET A 49 -4.48 -7.59 -6.09
N LEU A 50 -5.32 -7.83 -7.08
CA LEU A 50 -6.32 -6.87 -7.56
C LEU A 50 -7.31 -6.52 -6.44
N ALA A 51 -7.90 -7.52 -5.80
CA ALA A 51 -8.84 -7.34 -4.70
C ALA A 51 -8.19 -6.58 -3.52
N SER A 52 -6.97 -6.98 -3.14
CA SER A 52 -6.21 -6.33 -2.06
C SER A 52 -5.88 -4.87 -2.37
N ALA A 53 -5.51 -4.57 -3.61
CA ALA A 53 -5.20 -3.19 -4.03
C ALA A 53 -6.44 -2.30 -4.01
N VAL A 54 -7.61 -2.80 -4.43
CA VAL A 54 -8.87 -2.06 -4.32
C VAL A 54 -9.25 -1.81 -2.85
N ILE A 55 -9.11 -2.81 -1.98
CA ILE A 55 -9.37 -2.69 -0.53
C ILE A 55 -8.36 -1.74 0.15
N SER A 56 -7.13 -1.64 -0.37
CA SER A 56 -6.10 -0.75 0.18
C SER A 56 -6.43 0.74 0.05
N LEU A 57 -7.23 1.12 -0.97
CA LEU A 57 -7.62 2.51 -1.22
C LEU A 57 -8.39 3.14 -0.05
N PRO A 58 -9.52 2.56 0.43
CA PRO A 58 -10.23 3.10 1.58
C PRO A 58 -9.42 2.99 2.89
N ILE A 59 -8.61 1.92 3.03
CA ILE A 59 -7.74 1.70 4.19
C ILE A 59 -6.65 2.78 4.30
N GLY A 60 -6.19 3.33 3.17
CA GLY A 60 -5.23 4.42 3.12
C GLY A 60 -5.79 5.81 3.41
N ILE A 61 -7.12 5.99 3.44
CA ILE A 61 -7.74 7.30 3.68
C ILE A 61 -7.30 7.93 5.02
N PRO A 62 -7.31 7.22 6.16
CA PRO A 62 -6.79 7.74 7.43
C PRO A 62 -5.33 8.23 7.35
N LEU A 63 -4.49 7.54 6.56
CA LEU A 63 -3.07 7.88 6.41
C LEU A 63 -2.88 9.23 5.67
N LEU A 64 -3.80 9.63 4.79
CA LEU A 64 -3.79 10.94 4.12
C LEU A 64 -3.99 12.12 5.08
N TYR A 65 -4.67 11.90 6.20
CA TYR A 65 -4.91 12.93 7.22
C TYR A 65 -3.79 13.05 8.25
N SER A 66 -2.88 12.08 8.29
CA SER A 66 -1.72 12.12 9.17
C SER A 66 -0.68 13.17 8.73
N LYS A 67 0.07 13.70 9.70
CA LYS A 67 1.16 14.66 9.44
C LYS A 67 2.30 13.96 8.73
N VAL A 68 2.91 14.59 7.71
CA VAL A 68 4.00 14.03 6.89
C VAL A 68 5.18 13.54 7.73
N GLY A 69 5.54 14.26 8.80
CA GLY A 69 6.63 13.86 9.70
C GLY A 69 6.35 12.64 10.59
N PHE A 70 5.10 12.16 10.65
CA PHE A 70 4.70 11.08 11.54
C PHE A 70 4.59 9.73 10.80
N ILE A 71 5.72 9.05 10.64
CA ILE A 71 5.84 7.80 9.86
C ILE A 71 5.30 6.55 10.60
N TRP A 72 5.05 6.67 11.91
CA TRP A 72 4.68 5.54 12.76
C TRP A 72 3.41 4.83 12.31
N PHE A 73 2.43 5.56 11.78
CA PHE A 73 1.20 4.96 11.25
C PHE A 73 1.45 4.09 10.01
N ASP A 74 2.35 4.52 9.13
CA ASP A 74 2.69 3.75 7.94
C ASP A 74 3.38 2.43 8.34
N PHE A 75 4.29 2.50 9.31
CA PHE A 75 4.97 1.32 9.85
C PHE A 75 4.00 0.38 10.58
N ALA A 76 3.06 0.93 11.36
CA ALA A 76 2.03 0.15 12.05
C ALA A 76 1.16 -0.64 11.06
N TYR A 77 0.81 -0.02 9.92
CA TYR A 77 0.03 -0.69 8.87
C TYR A 77 0.83 -1.83 8.21
N VAL A 78 2.11 -1.61 7.91
CA VAL A 78 2.98 -2.67 7.36
C VAL A 78 3.14 -3.82 8.35
N VAL A 79 3.43 -3.53 9.62
CA VAL A 79 3.60 -4.54 10.66
C VAL A 79 2.30 -5.31 10.89
N ALA A 80 1.15 -4.63 10.98
CA ALA A 80 -0.14 -5.28 11.11
C ALA A 80 -0.42 -6.23 9.95
N GLY A 81 -0.13 -5.81 8.71
CA GLY A 81 -0.31 -6.67 7.54
C GLY A 81 0.62 -7.88 7.53
N VAL A 82 1.89 -7.71 7.91
CA VAL A 82 2.85 -8.83 8.03
C VAL A 82 2.44 -9.81 9.14
N LEU A 83 1.95 -9.31 10.27
CA LEU A 83 1.46 -10.14 11.37
C LEU A 83 0.20 -10.91 10.96
N MET A 84 -0.72 -10.30 10.22
CA MET A 84 -1.91 -10.98 9.66
C MET A 84 -1.51 -12.08 8.68
N TYR A 85 -0.54 -11.82 7.80
CA TYR A 85 -0.01 -12.84 6.89
C TYR A 85 0.63 -14.01 7.65
N ARG A 86 1.45 -13.72 8.66
CA ARG A 86 2.09 -14.73 9.51
C ARG A 86 1.10 -15.53 10.33
N TYR A 87 0.04 -14.89 10.82
CA TYR A 87 -1.04 -15.55 11.55
C TYR A 87 -1.73 -16.60 10.68
N ILE A 88 -2.03 -16.27 9.42
CA ILE A 88 -2.68 -17.21 8.48
C ILE A 88 -1.78 -18.39 8.15
N LEU A 89 -0.49 -18.16 7.91
CA LEU A 89 0.47 -19.25 7.68
C LEU A 89 0.65 -20.19 8.89
N GLY A 90 0.28 -19.74 10.09
CA GLY A 90 0.35 -20.53 11.31
C GLY A 90 -0.94 -21.28 11.67
N LEU A 91 -2.02 -21.09 10.91
CA LEU A 91 -3.27 -21.80 11.14
C LEU A 91 -3.19 -23.23 10.58
N PRO A 92 -3.77 -24.23 11.28
CA PRO A 92 -3.85 -25.59 10.78
C PRO A 92 -4.74 -25.65 9.53
N ASP A 93 -4.30 -26.40 8.51
CA ASP A 93 -4.96 -26.49 7.20
C ASP A 93 -6.49 -26.69 7.33
N GLY A 94 -7.25 -25.68 6.91
CA GLY A 94 -8.70 -25.70 6.86
C GLY A 94 -9.25 -24.57 5.99
N ALA A 95 -10.25 -24.87 5.15
CA ALA A 95 -10.85 -23.87 4.25
C ALA A 95 -11.79 -22.93 5.02
N TYR A 96 -11.22 -21.98 5.76
CA TYR A 96 -12.00 -20.96 6.43
C TYR A 96 -12.08 -19.71 5.53
N ILE A 97 -13.29 -19.37 5.08
CA ILE A 97 -13.57 -18.16 4.28
C ILE A 97 -12.98 -16.89 4.96
N GLY A 98 -12.88 -16.89 6.29
CA GLY A 98 -12.25 -15.81 7.06
C GLY A 98 -10.75 -15.63 6.82
N GLU A 99 -10.01 -16.69 6.50
CA GLU A 99 -8.56 -16.62 6.24
C GLU A 99 -8.25 -15.84 4.98
N GLY A 100 -8.99 -16.09 3.89
CA GLY A 100 -8.85 -15.34 2.64
C GLY A 100 -9.12 -13.84 2.85
N LEU A 101 -10.13 -13.48 3.64
CA LEU A 101 -10.44 -12.08 3.96
C LEU A 101 -9.35 -11.40 4.81
N ILE A 102 -8.83 -12.09 5.83
CA ILE A 102 -7.73 -11.57 6.66
C ILE A 102 -6.45 -11.44 5.83
N LEU A 103 -6.22 -12.33 4.86
CA LEU A 103 -5.08 -12.27 3.95
C LEU A 103 -5.14 -11.06 3.04
N LEU A 104 -6.30 -10.84 2.40
CA LEU A 104 -6.57 -9.68 1.56
C LEU A 104 -6.40 -8.38 2.35
N LEU A 105 -6.92 -8.33 3.58
CA LEU A 105 -6.77 -7.19 4.47
C LEU A 105 -5.30 -6.95 4.86
N GLY A 106 -4.56 -8.01 5.16
CA GLY A 106 -3.15 -7.94 5.50
C GLY A 106 -2.31 -7.39 4.34
N ILE A 107 -2.52 -7.91 3.13
CA ILE A 107 -1.85 -7.43 1.91
C ILE A 107 -2.24 -5.97 1.63
N ALA A 108 -3.52 -5.61 1.78
CA ALA A 108 -3.99 -4.24 1.61
C ALA A 108 -3.32 -3.26 2.59
N CYS A 109 -3.11 -3.66 3.84
CA CYS A 109 -2.39 -2.86 4.84
C CYS A 109 -0.91 -2.68 4.48
N VAL A 110 -0.24 -3.72 3.98
CA VAL A 110 1.16 -3.63 3.50
C VAL A 110 1.26 -2.68 2.30
N ILE A 111 0.37 -2.82 1.31
CA ILE A 111 0.33 -1.96 0.12
C ILE A 111 0.12 -0.49 0.54
N SER A 112 -0.86 -0.24 1.41
CA SER A 112 -1.20 1.11 1.87
C SER A 112 -0.06 1.75 2.66
N GLY A 113 0.50 1.03 3.66
CA GLY A 113 1.60 1.53 4.48
C GLY A 113 2.89 1.75 3.69
N GLY A 114 3.22 0.84 2.77
CA GLY A 114 4.37 0.98 1.87
C GLY A 114 4.24 2.19 0.94
N SER A 115 3.07 2.35 0.32
CA SER A 115 2.77 3.46 -0.58
C SER A 115 2.87 4.82 0.13
N HIS A 116 2.34 4.92 1.35
CA HIS A 116 2.46 6.13 2.17
C HIS A 116 3.89 6.43 2.60
N THR A 117 4.66 5.41 2.99
CA THR A 117 6.07 5.58 3.35
C THR A 117 6.86 6.13 2.16
N LEU A 118 6.66 5.56 0.98
CA LEU A 118 7.32 6.00 -0.25
C LEU A 118 6.96 7.45 -0.60
N ARG A 119 5.69 7.83 -0.50
CA ARG A 119 5.22 9.21 -0.71
C ARG A 119 5.94 10.19 0.23
N ARG A 120 6.04 9.87 1.52
CA ARG A 120 6.75 10.72 2.51
C ARG A 120 8.24 10.81 2.25
N MET A 121 8.87 9.70 1.83
CA MET A 121 10.29 9.68 1.47
C MET A 121 10.57 10.60 0.27
N LEU A 122 9.74 10.52 -0.79
CA LEU A 122 9.88 11.37 -1.98
C LEU A 122 9.72 12.86 -1.64
N VAL A 123 8.75 13.20 -0.80
CA VAL A 123 8.51 14.57 -0.33
C VAL A 123 9.72 15.08 0.48
N SER A 124 10.21 14.28 1.41
CA SER A 124 11.38 14.62 2.25
C SER A 124 12.66 14.77 1.43
N ALA A 125 12.85 13.94 0.40
CA ALA A 125 13.99 14.03 -0.52
C ALA A 125 13.93 15.31 -1.37
N ARG A 126 12.72 15.69 -1.84
CA ARG A 126 12.52 16.92 -2.61
C ARG A 126 12.80 18.18 -1.77
N GLU A 127 12.39 18.21 -0.51
CA GLU A 127 12.65 19.32 0.41
C GLU A 127 14.16 19.48 0.66
N LYS A 128 14.88 18.38 0.92
CA LYS A 128 16.35 18.40 1.05
C LYS A 128 17.02 18.99 -0.19
N ARG A 129 16.59 18.59 -1.39
CA ARG A 129 17.16 19.08 -2.66
C ARG A 129 16.88 20.56 -2.94
N ALA A 130 15.71 21.06 -2.53
CA ALA A 130 15.39 22.49 -2.63
C ALA A 130 16.24 23.33 -1.67
N SER A 131 16.48 22.83 -0.45
CA SER A 131 17.30 23.52 0.55
C SER A 131 18.79 23.58 0.20
N SER A 132 19.32 22.61 -0.55
CA SER A 132 20.70 22.65 -1.05
C SER A 132 20.88 23.63 -2.20
N HIS A 133 19.85 23.87 -3.01
CA HIS A 133 19.94 24.76 -4.17
C HIS A 133 19.90 26.25 -3.80
N HIS A 134 19.37 26.60 -2.62
CA HIS A 134 19.37 27.97 -2.09
C HIS A 134 20.66 28.34 -1.35
N ARG A 135 21.63 27.43 -1.24
CA ARG A 135 22.91 27.65 -0.53
C ARG A 135 24.14 27.66 -1.46
N GLY A 136 23.95 27.62 -2.78
CA GLY A 136 25.01 27.79 -3.78
C GLY A 136 24.71 28.99 -4.65
#